data_AF-A0A7K5IJ12-F1
#
_entry.id   AF-A0A7K5IJ12-F1
#
_cell.length_a   1.000
_cell.length_b   1.000
_cell.length_c   1.000
_cell.angle_alpha   90.00
_cell.angle_beta   90.00
_cell.angle_gamma   90.00
#
_symmetry.space_group_name_H-M   'P 1'
#
loop_
_entity.id
_entity.type
_entity.pdbx_description
1 polymer ?
#
loop_
_entity_poly.entity_id
_entity_poly.type
_entity_poly.pdbx_seq_one_letter_code
_entity_poly.pdbx_strand_id
1 'polypeptide(L)' 'GSGTPEPDRVSQLVTDFGLRLFREALGPRGDTNVVFAPYGATSVLVALQVATAGTGRQQLEAATGFSIDGEG' A
#
# COMPACT_ATOMS: atom_id res chain seq x y z
N GLY A 1 2.62 10.69 -20.60
CA GLY A 1 3.02 9.39 -21.17
C GLY A 1 3.22 8.45 -20.01
N SER A 2 2.36 7.45 -19.90
CA SER A 2 2.32 6.46 -18.83
C SER A 2 3.53 5.53 -18.93
N GLY A 3 4.62 5.89 -18.26
CA GLY A 3 5.66 4.91 -17.94
C GLY A 3 5.20 4.12 -16.73
N THR A 4 5.20 2.79 -16.82
CA THR A 4 5.15 1.92 -15.64
C THR A 4 6.15 2.44 -14.61
N PRO A 5 5.73 2.68 -13.35
CA PRO A 5 6.63 3.22 -12.35
C PRO A 5 7.84 2.29 -12.20
N GLU A 6 9.04 2.89 -12.14
CA GLU A 6 10.29 2.16 -11.97
C GLU A 6 10.17 1.18 -10.78
N PRO A 7 10.60 -0.09 -10.91
CA PRO A 7 10.43 -1.10 -9.86
C PRO A 7 10.99 -0.66 -8.49
N ASP A 8 12.09 0.09 -8.50
CA ASP A 8 12.69 0.67 -7.29
C ASP A 8 11.76 1.70 -6.63
N ARG A 9 11.08 2.52 -7.43
CA ARG A 9 10.12 3.50 -6.93
C ARG A 9 8.88 2.84 -6.36
N VAL A 10 8.37 1.79 -7.01
CA VAL A 10 7.24 1.00 -6.49
C VAL A 10 7.62 0.35 -5.17
N SER A 11 8.83 -0.23 -5.08
CA SER A 11 9.32 -0.87 -3.85
C SER A 11 9.43 0.12 -2.68
N GLN A 12 9.88 1.36 -2.95
CA GLN A 12 9.89 2.44 -1.97
C GLN A 12 8.48 2.81 -1.51
N LEU A 13 7.55 3.05 -2.45
CA LEU A 13 6.17 3.42 -2.14
C LEU A 13 5.44 2.34 -1.33
N VAL A 14 5.64 1.07 -1.69
CA VAL A 14 5.11 -0.10 -0.97
C VAL A 14 5.67 -0.16 0.45
N THR A 15 6.97 0.06 0.62
CA THR A 15 7.63 0.06 1.93
C THR A 15 7.12 1.21 2.80
N ASP A 16 7.05 2.42 2.25
CA ASP A 16 6.58 3.63 2.95
C ASP A 16 5.12 3.51 3.39
N PHE A 17 4.26 2.95 2.54
CA PHE A 17 2.88 2.68 2.91
C PHE A 17 2.78 1.61 4.00
N GLY A 18 3.53 0.51 3.87
CA GLY A 18 3.60 -0.52 4.91
C GLY A 18 4.07 0.03 6.26
N LEU A 19 5.06 0.91 6.30
CA LEU A 19 5.51 1.55 7.54
C LEU A 19 4.46 2.50 8.15
N ARG A 20 3.64 3.16 7.32
CA ARG A 20 2.51 3.97 7.80
C ARG A 20 1.44 3.07 8.46
N LEU A 21 1.12 1.92 7.84
CA LEU A 21 0.21 0.93 8.43
C LEU A 21 0.75 0.37 9.75
N PHE A 22 2.05 0.09 9.83
CA PHE A 22 2.68 -0.36 11.06
C PHE A 22 2.49 0.64 12.20
N ARG A 23 2.78 1.93 11.94
CA ARG A 23 2.64 3.00 12.94
C ARG A 23 1.20 3.12 13.44
N GLU A 24 0.23 3.02 12.55
CA GLU A 24 -1.18 3.03 12.92
C GLU A 24 -1.57 1.78 13.74
N ALA A 25 -1.06 0.61 13.36
CA ALA A 25 -1.30 -0.65 14.07
C ALA A 25 -0.68 -0.67 15.48
N LEU A 26 0.40 0.09 15.70
CA LEU A 26 0.98 0.30 17.02
C LEU A 26 0.06 1.16 17.90
N GLY A 27 -0.60 2.20 17.38
CA GLY A 27 -1.57 3.01 18.13
C GLY A 27 -1.07 3.42 19.54
N PRO A 28 -1.96 3.65 20.52
CA PRO A 28 -1.56 3.85 21.92
C PRO A 28 -1.26 2.52 22.64
N ARG A 29 -0.97 1.43 21.92
CA ARG A 29 -0.55 0.17 22.54
C ARG A 29 0.84 0.45 23.13
N GLY A 30 0.94 0.45 24.45
CA GLY A 30 2.17 0.71 25.21
C GLY A 30 3.27 -0.33 24.95
N ASP A 31 3.92 -0.85 25.98
CA ASP A 31 5.05 -1.81 25.86
C ASP A 31 4.62 -3.22 25.41
N THR A 32 3.98 -3.33 24.24
CA THR A 32 3.57 -4.60 23.63
C THR A 32 4.48 -4.92 22.45
N ASN A 33 5.04 -6.12 22.45
CA ASN A 33 5.82 -6.61 21.33
C ASN A 33 4.91 -6.87 20.12
N VAL A 34 5.26 -6.30 18.96
CA VAL A 34 4.51 -6.45 17.71
C VAL A 34 5.46 -6.92 16.61
N VAL A 35 5.04 -7.94 15.86
CA VAL A 35 5.67 -8.33 14.60
C VAL A 35 4.73 -7.93 13.48
N PHE A 36 5.28 -7.25 12.47
CA PHE A 36 4.52 -6.75 11.33
C PHE A 36 5.28 -7.00 10.03
N ALA A 37 4.56 -7.32 8.96
CA ALA A 37 5.11 -7.56 7.63
C ALA A 37 4.64 -6.45 6.67
N PRO A 38 5.41 -5.36 6.51
CA PRO A 38 5.02 -4.21 5.68
C PRO A 38 4.67 -4.58 4.25
N TYR A 39 5.48 -5.45 3.64
CA TYR A 39 5.27 -5.91 2.28
C TYR A 39 3.94 -6.68 2.16
N GLY A 40 3.72 -7.70 3.00
CA GLY A 40 2.52 -8.55 2.92
C GLY A 40 1.22 -7.77 3.12
N ALA A 41 1.16 -6.87 4.11
CA ALA A 41 -0.01 -6.02 4.34
C ALA A 41 -0.29 -5.11 3.14
N THR A 42 0.76 -4.55 2.55
CA THR A 42 0.65 -3.66 1.38
C THR A 42 0.25 -4.43 0.12
N SER A 43 0.80 -5.62 -0.13
CA SER A 43 0.47 -6.44 -1.29
C SER A 43 -1.02 -6.73 -1.41
N VAL A 44 -1.70 -6.98 -0.29
CA VAL A 44 -3.16 -7.21 -0.26
C VAL A 44 -3.92 -5.94 -0.66
N LEU A 45 -3.52 -4.77 -0.15
CA LEU A 45 -4.17 -3.49 -0.45
C LEU A 45 -3.90 -3.01 -1.88
N VAL A 46 -2.71 -3.29 -2.41
CA VAL A 46 -2.37 -3.07 -3.81
C VAL A 46 -3.25 -3.96 -4.68
N ALA A 47 -3.33 -5.26 -4.43
CA ALA A 47 -4.21 -6.16 -5.18
C ALA A 47 -5.69 -5.74 -5.13
N LEU A 48 -6.15 -5.17 -4.01
CA LEU A 48 -7.51 -4.65 -3.85
C LEU A 48 -7.84 -3.50 -4.83
N GLN A 49 -6.85 -2.77 -5.35
CA GLN A 49 -7.07 -1.77 -6.40
C GLN A 49 -7.64 -2.38 -7.69
N VAL A 50 -7.31 -3.64 -8.02
CA VAL A 50 -7.87 -4.35 -9.18
C VAL A 50 -9.33 -4.69 -8.96
N ALA A 51 -9.69 -5.09 -7.74
CA ALA A 51 -11.03 -5.56 -7.39
C ALA A 51 -12.00 -4.42 -7.02
N THR A 52 -11.55 -3.17 -6.99
CA THR A 52 -12.34 -2.02 -6.58
C THR A 52 -12.45 -0.98 -7.69
N ALA A 53 -13.53 -0.21 -7.67
CA ALA A 53 -13.79 0.87 -8.62
C ALA A 53 -14.26 2.15 -7.90
N GLY A 54 -14.28 3.26 -8.63
CA GLY A 54 -14.76 4.55 -8.11
C GLY A 54 -13.94 5.05 -6.91
N THR A 55 -14.63 5.56 -5.89
CA THR A 55 -14.01 6.19 -4.72
C THR A 55 -13.08 5.25 -3.95
N GLY A 56 -13.41 3.95 -3.84
CA GLY A 56 -12.57 2.99 -3.12
C GLY A 56 -11.21 2.79 -3.79
N ARG A 57 -11.19 2.68 -5.12
CA ARG A 57 -9.95 2.60 -5.90
C ARG A 57 -9.12 3.88 -5.75
N GLN A 58 -9.75 5.04 -5.89
CA GLN A 58 -9.07 6.34 -5.75
C GLN A 58 -8.41 6.50 -4.37
N GLN A 59 -9.06 6.03 -3.30
CA GLN A 59 -8.49 6.06 -1.94
C GLN A 59 -7.24 5.17 -1.83
N LEU A 60 -7.27 3.98 -2.43
CA LEU A 60 -6.13 3.06 -2.42
C LEU A 60 -4.95 3.61 -3.24
N GLU A 61 -5.22 4.18 -4.42
CA GLU A 61 -4.20 4.82 -5.25
C GLU A 61 -3.57 6.02 -4.55
N ALA A 62 -4.38 6.87 -3.92
CA ALA A 62 -3.87 8.01 -3.15
C ALA A 62 -3.05 7.58 -1.94
N ALA A 63 -3.46 6.50 -1.25
CA ALA A 63 -2.76 6.00 -0.08
C ALA A 63 -1.40 5.36 -0.43
N THR A 64 -1.38 4.54 -1.49
CA THR A 64 -0.18 3.81 -1.96
C THR A 64 0.75 4.67 -2.81
N GLY A 65 0.24 5.73 -3.44
CA GLY A 65 1.02 6.67 -4.26
C GLY A 65 1.28 6.18 -5.69
N PHE A 66 0.61 5.11 -6.12
CA PHE A 66 0.63 4.60 -7.48
C PHE A 66 -0.69 3.90 -7.81
N SER A 67 -0.95 3.71 -9.10
CA SER A 67 -2.06 2.91 -9.59
C SER A 67 -1.52 1.65 -10.25
N ILE A 68 -2.22 0.52 -10.05
CA ILE A 68 -2.07 -0.66 -10.89
C ILE A 68 -3.18 -0.65 -11.92
N ASP A 69 -2.84 -0.41 -13.17
CA ASP A 69 -3.77 -0.63 -14.27
C ASP A 69 -4.06 -2.13 -14.31
N GLY A 70 -5.33 -2.50 -14.23
CA GLY A 70 -5.76 -3.83 -14.62
C GLY A 70 -5.67 -3.86 -16.13
N GLU A 71 -4.51 -4.19 -16.70
CA GLU A 71 -4.50 -4.63 -18.09
C GLU A 71 -5.26 -5.95 -18.16
N GLY A 72 -6.51 -5.84 -18.61
CA GLY A 72 -7.42 -6.93 -18.96
C GLY A 72 -8.31 -6.46 -20.09
#